data_AF-A0A1G7BUD1-F1
#
_entry.id   AF-A0A1G7BUD1-F1
#
_cell.length_a   1.000
_cell.length_b   1.000
_cell.length_c   1.000
_cell.angle_alpha   90.00
_cell.angle_beta   90.00
_cell.angle_gamma   90.00
#
_symmetry.space_group_name_H-M   'P 1'
#
loop_
_entity.id
_entity.type
_entity.pdbx_description
1 polymer ?
#
loop_
_entity_poly.entity_id
_entity_poly.type
_entity_poly.pdbx_seq_one_letter_code
_entity_poly.pdbx_strand_id
1 'polypeptide(L)'
;MKKSLYIGAVVYFVLMLLFFVVHFMFRGDAQFFRITMLMNAFVLPLIFGIGAFFSVYLYKKERGSITFLEALGKSFVPMFVAGFLFITCVYCNLNFIDTASKKVLNQQYIESYKHSLQEEYTKAKKVLKPNTEAYKELETKYQEAQVRIQYKEKQHEDMFSAYYFSLVFAGYCLFFLLLSLILSGFFRSKVSI
;
A
#
# COMPACT_ATOMS: atom_id res chain seq x y z
N MET A 1 0.58 17.32 -20.86
CA MET A 1 0.95 15.90 -20.63
C MET A 1 2.37 15.78 -20.12
N LYS A 2 3.36 16.41 -20.79
CA LYS A 2 4.78 16.40 -20.40
C LYS A 2 5.05 16.74 -18.92
N LYS A 3 4.44 17.81 -18.37
CA LYS A 3 4.63 18.20 -16.95
C LYS A 3 4.10 17.18 -15.95
N SER A 4 2.95 16.57 -16.21
CA SER A 4 2.40 15.51 -15.35
C SER A 4 3.27 14.26 -15.35
N LEU A 5 3.86 13.91 -16.50
CA LEU A 5 4.83 12.82 -16.57
C LEU A 5 6.11 13.15 -15.78
N TYR A 6 6.61 14.39 -15.89
CA TYR A 6 7.75 14.85 -15.11
C TYR A 6 7.49 14.77 -13.60
N ILE A 7 6.32 15.24 -13.15
CA ILE A 7 5.93 15.13 -11.74
C ILE A 7 5.81 13.68 -11.32
N GLY A 8 5.24 12.80 -12.16
CA GLY A 8 5.23 11.36 -11.93
C GLY A 8 6.63 10.77 -11.76
N ALA A 9 7.59 11.18 -12.60
CA ALA A 9 8.98 10.75 -12.47
C ALA A 9 9.62 11.24 -11.15
N VAL A 10 9.39 12.50 -10.75
CA VAL A 10 9.87 13.03 -9.46
C VAL A 10 9.27 12.25 -8.29
N VAL A 11 7.96 12.00 -8.31
CA VAL A 11 7.27 11.21 -7.28
C VAL A 11 7.86 9.80 -7.22
N TYR A 12 8.08 9.16 -8.36
CA TYR A 12 8.75 7.86 -8.43
C TYR A 12 10.13 7.87 -7.77
N PHE A 13 10.98 8.87 -8.05
CA PHE A 13 12.30 8.95 -7.43
C PHE A 13 12.24 9.14 -5.91
N VAL A 14 11.31 9.98 -5.42
CA VAL A 14 11.09 10.15 -3.98
C VAL A 14 10.66 8.83 -3.34
N LEU A 15 9.75 8.09 -3.98
CA LEU A 15 9.31 6.78 -3.50
C LEU A 15 10.44 5.75 -3.50
N MET A 16 11.28 5.72 -4.54
CA MET A 16 12.42 4.83 -4.60
C MET A 16 13.46 5.15 -3.52
N LEU A 17 13.73 6.44 -3.27
CA LEU A 17 14.62 6.85 -2.19
C LEU A 17 14.07 6.38 -0.84
N LEU A 18 12.78 6.61 -0.58
CA LEU A 18 12.13 6.15 0.64
C LEU A 18 12.20 4.62 0.79
N PHE A 19 11.93 3.89 -0.29
CA PHE A 19 12.05 2.44 -0.31
C PHE A 19 13.46 1.99 0.06
N PHE A 20 14.50 2.56 -0.55
CA PHE A 20 15.88 2.17 -0.23
C PHE A 20 16.27 2.55 1.20
N VAL A 21 15.84 3.71 1.70
CA VAL A 21 16.07 4.09 3.10
C VAL A 21 15.45 3.05 4.03
N VAL A 22 14.17 2.71 3.83
CA VAL A 22 13.48 1.70 4.66
C VAL A 22 14.15 0.33 4.50
N HIS A 23 14.47 -0.06 3.28
CA HIS A 23 15.08 -1.35 2.96
C HIS A 23 16.44 -1.51 3.62
N PHE A 24 17.35 -0.56 3.44
CA PHE A 24 18.70 -0.66 3.98
C PHE A 24 18.75 -0.49 5.50
N MET A 25 17.91 0.38 6.07
CA MET A 25 17.92 0.61 7.52
C MET A 25 17.25 -0.53 8.28
N PHE A 26 16.21 -1.15 7.73
CA PHE A 26 15.38 -2.10 8.47
C PHE A 26 15.45 -3.55 7.98
N ARG A 27 16.15 -3.91 6.90
CA ARG A 27 16.22 -5.32 6.40
C ARG A 27 16.64 -6.36 7.44
N GLY A 28 17.41 -5.97 8.45
CA GLY A 28 17.85 -6.85 9.54
C GLY A 28 17.00 -6.75 10.81
N ASP A 29 15.98 -5.89 10.83
CA ASP A 29 15.13 -5.61 11.99
C ASP A 29 13.94 -6.58 12.03
N ALA A 30 13.53 -7.01 13.22
CA ALA A 30 12.35 -7.85 13.45
C ALA A 30 11.03 -7.15 13.05
N GLN A 31 11.03 -5.82 12.95
CA GLN A 31 9.90 -4.98 12.60
C GLN A 31 9.90 -4.56 11.13
N PHE A 32 10.79 -5.12 10.29
CA PHE A 32 10.94 -4.71 8.90
C PHE A 32 9.62 -4.78 8.11
N PHE A 33 8.90 -5.89 8.22
CA PHE A 33 7.59 -6.08 7.60
C PHE A 33 6.57 -5.05 8.11
N ARG A 34 6.49 -4.84 9.43
CA ARG A 34 5.57 -3.87 10.03
C ARG A 34 5.82 -2.45 9.55
N ILE A 35 7.08 -2.03 9.51
CA ILE A 35 7.48 -0.69 9.03
C ILE A 35 7.13 -0.55 7.55
N THR A 36 7.45 -1.56 6.74
CA THR A 36 7.12 -1.57 5.31
C THR A 36 5.62 -1.39 5.09
N MET A 37 4.78 -2.14 5.82
CA MET A 37 3.32 -2.02 5.74
C MET A 37 2.81 -0.64 6.16
N LEU A 38 3.37 -0.05 7.23
CA LEU A 38 2.98 1.28 7.70
C LEU A 38 3.34 2.36 6.67
N MET A 39 4.54 2.30 6.10
CA MET A 39 4.95 3.20 5.01
C MET A 39 4.00 3.06 3.82
N ASN A 40 3.66 1.84 3.44
CA ASN A 40 2.77 1.53 2.33
C ASN A 40 1.34 2.07 2.53
N ALA A 41 0.84 2.02 3.77
CA ALA A 41 -0.52 2.39 4.12
C ALA A 41 -0.72 3.90 4.32
N PHE A 42 0.30 4.62 4.79
CA PHE A 42 0.14 6.04 5.17
C PHE A 42 1.06 6.99 4.41
N VAL A 43 2.34 6.64 4.27
CA VAL A 43 3.34 7.56 3.71
C VAL A 43 3.24 7.60 2.18
N LEU A 44 3.11 6.44 1.54
CA LEU A 44 2.98 6.35 0.09
C LEU A 44 1.75 7.10 -0.43
N PRO A 45 0.53 6.88 0.11
CA PRO A 45 -0.66 7.64 -0.27
C PRO A 45 -0.49 9.16 -0.13
N LEU A 46 0.19 9.62 0.93
CA LEU A 46 0.47 11.03 1.14
C LEU A 46 1.36 11.60 0.02
N ILE A 47 2.46 10.92 -0.30
CA ILE A 47 3.39 11.33 -1.36
C ILE A 47 2.68 11.38 -2.72
N PHE A 48 1.88 10.35 -3.04
CA PHE A 48 1.07 10.34 -4.25
C PHE A 48 0.09 11.51 -4.30
N GLY A 49 -0.60 11.79 -3.20
CA GLY A 49 -1.56 12.89 -3.12
C GLY A 49 -0.92 14.27 -3.28
N ILE A 50 0.25 14.49 -2.67
CA ILE A 50 1.04 15.72 -2.85
C ILE A 50 1.43 15.87 -4.33
N GLY A 51 1.95 14.81 -4.96
CA GLY A 51 2.31 14.83 -6.38
C GLY A 51 1.12 15.13 -7.29
N ALA A 52 -0.02 14.49 -7.04
CA ALA A 52 -1.26 14.72 -7.78
C ALA A 52 -1.76 16.17 -7.63
N PHE A 53 -1.78 16.68 -6.40
CA PHE A 53 -2.17 18.06 -6.10
C PHE A 53 -1.32 19.06 -6.87
N PHE A 54 0.01 18.95 -6.78
CA PHE A 54 0.91 19.87 -7.47
C PHE A 54 0.77 19.77 -9.00
N SER A 55 0.56 18.57 -9.55
CA SER A 55 0.34 18.39 -10.98
C SER A 55 -0.89 19.13 -11.49
N VAL A 56 -2.01 19.07 -10.78
CA VAL A 56 -3.22 19.80 -11.17
C VAL A 56 -3.07 21.30 -10.89
N TYR A 57 -2.48 21.67 -9.75
CA TYR A 57 -2.29 23.06 -9.35
C TYR A 57 -1.44 23.85 -10.36
N LEU A 58 -0.28 23.30 -10.75
CA LEU A 58 0.60 23.94 -11.72
C LEU A 58 -0.09 24.08 -13.09
N TYR A 59 -0.81 23.04 -13.51
CA TYR A 59 -1.57 23.09 -14.77
C TYR A 59 -2.67 24.15 -14.74
N LYS A 60 -3.41 24.26 -13.62
CA LYS A 60 -4.43 25.30 -13.44
C LYS A 60 -3.82 26.69 -13.46
N LYS A 61 -2.70 26.90 -12.76
CA LYS A 61 -2.00 28.19 -12.72
C LYS A 61 -1.57 28.67 -14.11
N GLU A 62 -1.19 27.75 -14.98
CA GLU A 62 -0.76 28.06 -16.36
C GLU A 62 -1.93 28.34 -17.30
N ARG A 63 -3.03 27.59 -17.19
CA ARG A 63 -4.16 27.68 -18.11
C ARG A 63 -5.27 28.63 -17.64
N GLY A 64 -5.27 29.01 -16.36
CA GLY A 64 -6.32 29.80 -15.71
C GLY A 64 -7.57 28.98 -15.42
N SER A 65 -8.25 28.49 -16.46
CA SER A 65 -9.45 27.66 -16.35
C SER A 65 -9.20 26.22 -16.79
N ILE A 66 -9.73 25.27 -16.02
CA ILE A 66 -9.59 23.84 -16.30
C ILE A 66 -10.91 23.11 -16.12
N THR A 67 -11.17 22.17 -17.02
CA THR A 67 -12.34 21.29 -16.96
C THR A 67 -12.11 20.15 -15.98
N PHE A 68 -13.21 19.48 -15.59
CA PHE A 68 -13.14 18.32 -14.69
C PHE A 68 -12.27 17.20 -15.26
N LEU A 69 -12.47 16.84 -16.54
CA LEU A 69 -11.70 15.76 -17.18
C LEU A 69 -10.21 16.09 -17.29
N GLU A 70 -9.86 17.35 -17.47
CA GLU A 70 -8.45 17.76 -17.45
C GLU A 70 -7.84 17.64 -16.07
N ALA A 71 -8.53 18.09 -15.03
CA ALA A 71 -8.07 17.93 -13.65
C ALA A 71 -7.92 16.43 -13.28
N LEU A 72 -8.82 15.59 -13.80
CA LEU A 72 -8.80 14.14 -13.59
C LEU A 72 -7.55 13.52 -14.20
N GLY A 73 -7.31 13.78 -15.48
CA GLY A 73 -6.10 13.29 -16.15
C GLY A 73 -4.82 13.84 -15.52
N LYS A 74 -4.81 15.10 -15.09
CA LYS A 74 -3.62 15.75 -14.52
C LYS A 74 -3.29 15.28 -13.10
N SER A 75 -4.29 14.84 -12.33
CA SER A 75 -4.05 14.19 -11.03
C SER A 75 -3.71 12.71 -11.19
N PHE A 76 -4.39 11.99 -12.09
CA PHE A 76 -4.26 10.54 -12.21
C PHE A 76 -2.93 10.10 -12.82
N VAL A 77 -2.56 10.70 -13.96
CA VAL A 77 -1.35 10.32 -14.73
C VAL A 77 -0.06 10.31 -13.88
N PRO A 78 0.28 11.34 -13.08
CA PRO A 78 1.52 11.31 -12.29
C PRO A 78 1.50 10.17 -11.27
N MET A 79 0.37 9.92 -10.60
CA MET A 79 0.25 8.83 -9.62
C MET A 79 0.37 7.46 -10.29
N PHE A 80 -0.34 7.24 -11.40
CA PHE A 80 -0.30 5.97 -12.12
C PHE A 80 1.11 5.64 -12.61
N VAL A 81 1.78 6.59 -13.27
CA VAL A 81 3.14 6.38 -13.79
C VAL A 81 4.11 6.14 -12.65
N ALA A 82 4.03 6.94 -11.59
CA ALA A 82 4.90 6.77 -10.42
C ALA A 82 4.68 5.43 -9.74
N GLY A 83 3.42 5.06 -9.49
CA GLY A 83 3.04 3.82 -8.83
C GLY A 83 3.41 2.59 -9.63
N PHE A 84 3.22 2.63 -10.96
CA PHE A 84 3.60 1.53 -11.85
C PHE A 84 5.11 1.31 -11.85
N LEU A 85 5.90 2.38 -12.08
CA LEU A 85 7.36 2.27 -12.05
C LEU A 85 7.87 1.81 -10.68
N PHE A 86 7.31 2.35 -9.61
CA PHE A 86 7.67 1.99 -8.24
C PHE A 86 7.41 0.51 -7.96
N ILE A 87 6.20 0.02 -8.22
CA ILE A 87 5.82 -1.36 -7.90
C ILE A 87 6.62 -2.37 -8.73
N THR A 88 6.89 -2.04 -10.01
CA THR A 88 7.75 -2.86 -10.87
C THR A 88 9.19 -2.90 -10.35
N CYS A 89 9.76 -1.76 -9.94
CA CYS A 89 11.11 -1.72 -9.39
C CYS A 89 11.23 -2.49 -8.06
N VAL A 90 10.26 -2.33 -7.15
CA VAL A 90 10.24 -3.09 -5.88
C VAL A 90 10.08 -4.58 -6.15
N TYR A 91 9.19 -4.95 -7.07
CA TYR A 91 9.03 -6.35 -7.50
C TYR A 91 10.35 -6.92 -8.00
N CYS A 92 11.00 -6.24 -8.94
CA CYS A 92 12.26 -6.69 -9.53
C CYS A 92 13.38 -6.77 -8.47
N ASN A 93 13.44 -5.80 -7.56
CA ASN A 93 14.42 -5.80 -6.48
C ASN A 93 14.25 -7.04 -5.57
N LEU A 94 13.04 -7.27 -5.06
CA LEU A 94 12.79 -8.38 -4.12
C LEU A 94 12.83 -9.77 -4.79
N ASN A 95 12.51 -9.87 -6.08
CA ASN A 95 12.44 -11.16 -6.77
C ASN A 95 13.74 -11.56 -7.49
N PHE A 96 14.57 -10.60 -7.91
CA PHE A 96 15.77 -10.89 -8.71
C PHE A 96 17.07 -10.37 -8.10
N ILE A 97 17.05 -9.36 -7.23
CA ILE A 97 18.26 -8.72 -6.71
C ILE A 97 18.51 -9.10 -5.25
N ASP A 98 17.52 -8.91 -4.38
CA ASP A 98 17.61 -9.16 -2.93
C ASP A 98 16.53 -10.14 -2.45
N THR A 99 16.67 -11.38 -2.88
CA THR A 99 15.78 -12.49 -2.52
C THR A 99 15.85 -12.86 -1.04
N ALA A 100 16.94 -12.50 -0.36
CA ALA A 100 17.08 -12.70 1.09
C ALA A 100 16.09 -11.82 1.86
N SER A 101 16.00 -10.53 1.52
CA SER A 101 15.02 -9.63 2.13
C SER A 101 13.59 -10.07 1.87
N LYS A 102 13.29 -10.58 0.66
CA LYS A 102 11.99 -11.20 0.36
C LYS A 102 11.67 -12.36 1.31
N LYS A 103 12.63 -13.24 1.58
CA LYS A 103 12.45 -14.37 2.52
C LYS A 103 12.14 -13.89 3.93
N VAL A 104 12.88 -12.88 4.42
CA VAL A 104 12.64 -12.27 5.73
C VAL A 104 11.24 -11.66 5.79
N LEU A 105 10.83 -10.93 4.76
CA LEU A 105 9.49 -10.32 4.72
C LEU A 105 8.37 -11.37 4.69
N ASN A 106 8.51 -12.46 3.92
CA ASN A 106 7.55 -13.57 3.92
C ASN A 106 7.46 -14.27 5.30
N GLN A 107 8.59 -14.46 5.96
CA GLN A 107 8.62 -15.03 7.32
C GLN A 107 7.91 -14.10 8.32
N GLN A 108 8.30 -12.83 8.36
CA GLN A 108 7.73 -11.84 9.27
C GLN A 108 6.24 -11.59 8.99
N TYR A 109 5.80 -11.71 7.75
CA TYR A 109 4.37 -11.72 7.40
C TYR A 109 3.64 -12.80 8.19
N ILE A 110 4.07 -14.07 8.12
CA ILE A 110 3.43 -15.19 8.83
C ILE A 110 3.49 -14.98 10.35
N GLU A 111 4.63 -14.54 10.88
CA GLU A 111 4.80 -14.24 12.31
C GLU A 111 3.83 -13.14 12.79
N SER A 112 3.58 -12.12 11.97
CA SER A 112 2.62 -11.05 12.31
C SER A 112 1.18 -11.57 12.45
N TYR A 113 0.78 -12.56 11.64
CA TYR A 113 -0.53 -13.22 11.78
C TYR A 113 -0.60 -14.05 13.06
N LYS A 114 0.45 -14.81 13.36
CA LYS A 114 0.53 -15.60 14.60
C LYS A 114 0.41 -14.70 15.83
N HIS A 115 1.16 -13.60 15.85
CA HIS A 115 1.13 -12.64 16.95
C HIS A 115 -0.25 -11.99 17.09
N SER A 116 -0.82 -11.49 16.00
CA SER A 116 -2.14 -10.82 16.02
C SER A 116 -3.23 -11.79 16.50
N LEU A 117 -3.23 -13.03 16.00
CA LEU A 117 -4.20 -14.05 16.41
C LEU A 117 -4.10 -14.38 17.90
N GLN A 118 -2.88 -14.57 18.40
CA GLN A 118 -2.64 -14.85 19.82
C GLN A 118 -3.09 -13.69 20.71
N GLU A 119 -2.81 -12.46 20.29
CA GLU A 119 -3.16 -11.24 21.01
C GLU A 119 -4.69 -11.07 21.09
N GLU A 120 -5.38 -11.20 19.95
CA GLU A 120 -6.84 -11.12 19.86
C GLU A 120 -7.50 -12.21 20.72
N TYR A 121 -7.04 -13.45 20.63
CA TYR A 121 -7.53 -14.56 21.45
C TYR A 121 -7.34 -14.29 22.94
N THR A 122 -6.14 -13.85 23.33
CA THR A 122 -5.81 -13.58 24.74
C THR A 122 -6.65 -12.42 25.30
N LYS A 123 -6.89 -11.37 24.50
CA LYS A 123 -7.76 -10.25 24.88
C LYS A 123 -9.22 -10.70 25.02
N ALA A 124 -9.75 -11.43 24.05
CA ALA A 124 -11.14 -11.90 24.07
C ALA A 124 -11.39 -12.88 25.24
N LYS A 125 -10.44 -13.79 25.50
CA LYS A 125 -10.54 -14.75 26.60
C LYS A 125 -10.63 -14.11 27.99
N LYS A 126 -10.03 -12.93 28.18
CA LYS A 126 -10.11 -12.17 29.45
C LYS A 126 -11.48 -11.55 29.70
N VAL A 127 -12.23 -11.25 28.64
CA VAL A 127 -13.53 -10.56 28.72
C VAL A 127 -14.70 -11.56 28.73
N LEU A 128 -14.52 -12.71 28.09
CA LEU A 128 -15.55 -13.74 28.01
C LEU A 128 -15.57 -14.63 29.26
N LYS A 129 -16.78 -14.90 29.75
CA LYS A 129 -16.96 -15.85 30.86
C LYS A 129 -16.70 -17.29 30.39
N PRO A 130 -15.96 -18.10 31.16
CA PRO A 130 -15.78 -19.53 30.86
C PRO A 130 -17.12 -20.25 30.70
N ASN A 131 -17.15 -21.28 29.84
CA ASN A 131 -18.32 -22.13 29.57
C ASN A 131 -19.52 -21.46 28.89
N THR A 132 -19.38 -20.22 28.43
CA THR A 132 -20.39 -19.58 27.55
C THR A 132 -20.25 -20.07 26.10
N GLU A 133 -21.32 -19.96 25.33
CA GLU A 133 -21.30 -20.26 23.90
C GLU A 133 -20.26 -19.41 23.14
N ALA A 134 -20.17 -18.12 23.47
CA ALA A 134 -19.16 -17.21 22.94
C ALA A 134 -17.72 -17.66 23.27
N TYR A 135 -17.48 -18.23 24.45
CA TYR A 135 -16.17 -18.78 24.82
C TYR A 135 -15.83 -20.02 23.98
N LYS A 136 -16.79 -20.91 23.75
CA LYS A 136 -16.61 -22.09 22.88
C LYS A 136 -16.36 -21.69 21.43
N GLU A 137 -17.13 -20.72 20.92
CA GLU A 137 -16.97 -20.20 19.56
C GLU A 137 -15.59 -19.54 19.37
N LEU A 138 -15.12 -18.77 20.36
CA LEU A 138 -13.78 -18.19 20.35
C LEU A 138 -12.70 -19.28 20.25
N GLU A 139 -12.81 -20.35 21.04
CA GLU A 139 -11.86 -21.46 21.00
C GLU A 139 -11.85 -22.15 19.64
N THR A 140 -13.03 -22.47 19.09
CA THR A 140 -13.15 -23.08 17.77
C THR A 140 -12.52 -22.19 16.69
N LYS A 141 -12.87 -20.90 16.66
CA LYS A 141 -12.31 -19.94 15.68
C LYS A 141 -10.80 -19.81 15.80
N TYR A 142 -10.28 -19.84 17.02
CA TYR A 142 -8.84 -19.79 17.27
C TYR A 142 -8.13 -21.05 16.74
N GLN A 143 -8.66 -22.24 17.02
CA GLN A 143 -8.12 -23.50 16.50
C GLN A 143 -8.17 -23.55 14.97
N GLU A 144 -9.29 -23.17 14.35
CA GLU A 144 -9.40 -23.08 12.90
C GLU A 144 -8.40 -22.09 12.30
N ALA A 145 -8.19 -20.93 12.94
CA ALA A 145 -7.22 -19.94 12.50
C ALA A 145 -5.78 -20.46 12.61
N GLN A 146 -5.44 -21.21 13.66
CA GLN A 146 -4.14 -21.86 13.77
C GLN A 146 -3.92 -22.87 12.63
N VAL A 147 -4.91 -23.69 12.31
CA VAL A 147 -4.83 -24.64 11.19
C VAL A 147 -4.60 -23.91 9.86
N ARG A 148 -5.32 -22.79 9.62
CA ARG A 148 -5.11 -21.96 8.42
C ARG A 148 -3.70 -21.38 8.35
N ILE A 149 -3.15 -20.90 9.47
CA ILE A 149 -1.78 -20.36 9.52
C ILE A 149 -0.75 -21.46 9.27
N GLN A 150 -0.91 -22.64 9.88
CA GLN A 150 -0.03 -23.79 9.65
C GLN A 150 -0.06 -24.22 8.17
N TYR A 151 -1.24 -24.17 7.54
CA TYR A 151 -1.37 -24.44 6.11
C TYR A 151 -0.56 -23.43 5.27
N LYS A 152 -0.69 -22.12 5.55
CA LYS A 152 0.08 -21.06 4.88
C LYS A 152 1.60 -21.23 5.06
N GLU A 153 2.03 -21.61 6.26
CA GLU A 153 3.43 -21.86 6.58
C GLU A 153 4.00 -23.07 5.82
N LYS A 154 3.24 -24.17 5.74
CA LYS A 154 3.62 -25.37 4.97
C LYS A 154 3.70 -25.12 3.47
N GLN A 155 2.84 -24.24 2.94
CA GLN A 155 2.81 -23.91 1.52
C GLN A 155 3.91 -22.92 1.10
N HIS A 156 4.74 -22.43 2.04
CA HIS A 156 5.75 -21.41 1.78
C HIS A 156 5.19 -20.24 0.96
N GLU A 157 4.01 -19.75 1.37
CA GLU A 157 3.25 -18.77 0.59
C GLU A 157 4.10 -17.53 0.27
N ASP A 158 4.21 -17.23 -1.01
CA ASP A 158 5.02 -16.11 -1.49
C ASP A 158 4.15 -14.85 -1.68
N MET A 159 4.12 -14.03 -0.63
CA MET A 159 3.37 -12.78 -0.61
C MET A 159 3.96 -11.69 -1.51
N PHE A 160 5.18 -11.90 -2.00
CA PHE A 160 5.88 -10.97 -2.88
C PHE A 160 5.96 -11.49 -4.33
N SER A 161 5.00 -12.35 -4.71
CA SER A 161 4.80 -12.83 -6.07
C SER A 161 4.12 -11.79 -6.97
N ALA A 162 4.21 -11.99 -8.29
CA ALA A 162 3.58 -11.11 -9.27
C ALA A 162 2.06 -10.96 -9.06
N TYR A 163 1.40 -12.02 -8.59
CA TYR A 163 -0.02 -12.00 -8.28
C TYR A 163 -0.36 -10.97 -7.19
N TYR A 164 0.32 -11.06 -6.03
CA TYR A 164 0.07 -10.15 -4.92
C TYR A 164 0.52 -8.71 -5.22
N PHE A 165 1.63 -8.54 -5.94
CA PHE A 165 2.04 -7.22 -6.45
C PHE A 165 0.97 -6.60 -7.37
N SER A 166 0.36 -7.41 -8.23
CA SER A 166 -0.72 -6.95 -9.11
C SER A 166 -1.97 -6.56 -8.32
N LEU A 167 -2.33 -7.31 -7.28
CA LEU A 167 -3.44 -6.95 -6.39
C LEU A 167 -3.18 -5.63 -5.63
N VAL A 168 -1.97 -5.45 -5.10
CA VAL A 168 -1.58 -4.20 -4.44
C VAL A 168 -1.63 -3.04 -5.44
N PHE A 169 -1.12 -3.22 -6.65
CA PHE A 169 -1.18 -2.20 -7.69
C PHE A 169 -2.61 -1.86 -8.11
N ALA A 170 -3.50 -2.86 -8.19
CA ALA A 170 -4.91 -2.63 -8.46
C ALA A 170 -5.57 -1.79 -7.35
N GLY A 171 -5.23 -2.06 -6.09
CA GLY A 171 -5.63 -1.24 -4.94
C GLY A 171 -5.15 0.21 -5.06
N TYR A 172 -3.90 0.41 -5.50
CA TYR A 172 -3.38 1.75 -5.81
C TYR A 172 -4.11 2.44 -6.94
N CYS A 173 -4.40 1.74 -8.04
CA CYS A 173 -5.17 2.30 -9.15
C CYS A 173 -6.55 2.79 -8.68
N LEU A 174 -7.22 2.03 -7.82
CA LEU A 174 -8.49 2.45 -7.22
C LEU A 174 -8.32 3.70 -6.35
N PHE A 175 -7.31 3.72 -5.48
CA PHE A 175 -7.00 4.90 -4.67
C PHE A 175 -6.69 6.13 -5.54
N PHE A 176 -5.88 5.99 -6.58
CA PHE A 176 -5.53 7.06 -7.51
C PHE A 176 -6.77 7.60 -8.21
N LEU A 177 -7.67 6.73 -8.66
CA LEU A 177 -8.91 7.12 -9.30
C LEU A 177 -9.79 7.94 -8.33
N LEU A 178 -9.99 7.46 -7.10
CA LEU A 178 -10.79 8.14 -6.08
C LEU A 178 -10.21 9.52 -5.74
N LEU A 179 -8.91 9.59 -5.48
CA LEU A 179 -8.24 10.84 -5.17
C LEU A 179 -8.31 11.82 -6.35
N SER A 180 -8.14 11.31 -7.57
CA SER A 180 -8.28 12.10 -8.79
C SER A 180 -9.69 12.67 -8.96
N LEU A 181 -10.74 11.89 -8.67
CA LEU A 181 -12.12 12.38 -8.70
C LEU A 181 -12.32 13.53 -7.70
N ILE A 182 -11.82 13.38 -6.47
CA ILE A 182 -11.89 14.40 -5.42
C ILE A 182 -11.17 15.67 -5.86
N LEU A 183 -9.89 15.57 -6.26
CA LEU A 183 -9.11 16.71 -6.72
C LEU A 183 -9.76 17.39 -7.92
N SER A 184 -10.32 16.64 -8.85
CA SER A 184 -11.02 17.20 -10.01
C SER A 184 -12.24 18.02 -9.61
N GLY A 185 -12.99 17.56 -8.60
CA GLY A 185 -14.11 18.29 -8.03
C GLY A 185 -13.70 19.64 -7.43
N PHE A 186 -12.55 19.70 -6.76
CA PHE A 186 -12.02 20.93 -6.16
C PHE A 186 -11.41 21.89 -7.19
N PHE A 187 -10.69 21.37 -8.17
CA PHE A 187 -9.88 22.17 -9.06
C PHE A 187 -10.64 22.68 -10.30
N ARG A 188 -11.76 22.05 -10.68
CA ARG A 188 -12.58 22.50 -11.81
C ARG A 188 -12.97 23.97 -11.64
N SER A 189 -12.91 24.73 -12.74
CA SER A 189 -13.49 26.06 -12.75
C SER A 189 -15.02 25.93 -12.80
N LYS A 190 -15.74 26.75 -12.02
CA LYS A 190 -17.18 26.91 -12.23
C LYS A 190 -17.34 27.49 -13.63
N VAL A 191 -18.06 26.79 -14.50
CA VAL A 191 -18.59 27.40 -15.71
C VAL A 191 -19.65 28.38 -15.21
N SER A 192 -19.37 29.68 -15.25
CA SER A 192 -20.41 30.69 -15.11
C SER A 192 -21.29 30.56 -16.35
N ILE A 193 -22.47 29.96 -16.17
CA ILE A 193 -23.59 30.11 -17.12
C ILE A 193 -24.25 31.44 -16.78
#